data_AF-A0A9E5UQ50-F1
#
_entry.id   AF-A0A9E5UQ50-F1
#
_cell.length_a   1.000
_cell.length_b   1.000
_cell.length_c   1.000
_cell.angle_alpha   90.00
_cell.angle_beta   90.00
_cell.angle_gamma   90.00
#
_symmetry.space_group_name_H-M   'P 1'
#
loop_
_entity.id
_entity.type
_entity.pdbx_description
1 polymer ?
#
loop_
_entity_poly.entity_id
_entity_poly.type
_entity_poly.pdbx_seq_one_letter_code
_entity_poly.pdbx_strand_id
1 'polypeptide(L)'
;MKKILFIDRDGTLILEPPTDFQVDSLEKLTFYPKVFKNLGRIGEQLDYTLVMITNQDGLGTPSFPEENFWPAHQKMMQAFENEGIHFEAVHIDRSFEHENAPTRKPRTGLLTAYLNNPAYDLEHSFVIGDRFTDMELAANLGCRAILMQDPSREWHFPKPETEEVVDLISADWDEVYAFLQDLENMHPALERRAKVQRKTLETDILVELHLDGEGKYHHQTGLGFFDHMLDQVAKHARLDLSIKVKGDLHIDEHHTIEDTALALGEAFAKALGNKKGIERYGFALLPMDEALAQVALDFSGRPWLVWQVGFQREKVGDFPTEMAFHFFKSFADAARCNLNIQAQGQNDHHLIEVIFKAFARSLRTALRRDPHHRDLPSTKGVL
;
A
#
# COMPACT_ATOMS: atom_id res chain seq x y z
N MET A 1 11.52 -3.81 -7.91
CA MET A 1 12.18 -5.09 -7.65
C MET A 1 11.13 -6.03 -7.07
N LYS A 2 11.14 -7.32 -7.41
CA LYS A 2 10.14 -8.27 -6.90
C LYS A 2 10.54 -8.73 -5.49
N LYS A 3 9.61 -8.71 -4.54
CA LYS A 3 9.79 -9.35 -3.24
C LYS A 3 9.41 -10.82 -3.32
N ILE A 4 10.05 -11.66 -2.51
CA ILE A 4 9.85 -13.11 -2.52
C ILE A 4 9.44 -13.57 -1.12
N LEU A 5 8.49 -14.50 -1.06
CA LEU A 5 8.27 -15.34 0.12
C LEU A 5 8.83 -16.73 -0.18
N PHE A 6 9.95 -17.05 0.45
CA PHE A 6 10.51 -18.39 0.48
C PHE A 6 9.81 -19.18 1.58
N ILE A 7 8.98 -20.15 1.21
CA ILE A 7 8.10 -20.83 2.15
C ILE A 7 8.56 -22.27 2.28
N ASP A 8 8.84 -22.70 3.51
CA ASP A 8 9.06 -24.11 3.80
C ASP A 8 7.76 -24.91 3.63
N ARG A 9 7.90 -26.17 3.23
CA ARG A 9 6.75 -27.06 3.05
C ARG A 9 6.24 -27.60 4.39
N ASP A 10 7.10 -28.25 5.15
CA ASP A 10 6.72 -29.13 6.25
C ASP A 10 6.70 -28.31 7.56
N GLY A 11 5.63 -28.40 8.35
CA GLY A 11 5.45 -27.50 9.51
C GLY A 11 4.98 -26.08 9.17
N THR A 12 4.89 -25.71 7.89
CA THR A 12 4.48 -24.36 7.44
C THR A 12 3.29 -24.39 6.46
N LEU A 13 3.40 -25.11 5.34
CA LEU A 13 2.27 -25.32 4.40
C LEU A 13 1.40 -26.51 4.81
N ILE A 14 2.05 -27.56 5.30
CA ILE A 14 1.43 -28.78 5.78
C ILE A 14 1.94 -29.09 7.19
N LEU A 15 1.15 -29.81 7.97
CA LEU A 15 1.57 -30.26 9.30
C LEU A 15 2.50 -31.46 9.16
N GLU A 16 3.65 -31.38 9.82
CA GLU A 16 4.62 -32.46 9.84
C GLU A 16 4.11 -33.61 10.76
N PRO A 17 4.09 -34.87 10.28
CA PRO A 17 3.63 -35.99 11.10
C PRO A 17 4.56 -36.22 12.30
N PRO A 18 4.04 -36.33 13.53
CA PRO A 18 4.89 -36.44 14.71
C PRO A 18 5.58 -37.81 14.86
N THR A 19 5.28 -38.76 13.98
CA THR A 19 5.78 -40.14 14.04
C THR A 19 7.14 -40.32 13.39
N ASP A 20 7.30 -39.80 12.18
CA ASP A 20 8.47 -40.03 11.32
C ASP A 20 8.89 -38.79 10.54
N PHE A 21 8.18 -37.67 10.74
CA PHE A 21 8.49 -36.39 10.10
C PHE A 21 8.50 -36.46 8.56
N GLN A 22 7.80 -37.44 7.98
CA GLN A 22 7.73 -37.68 6.55
C GLN A 22 6.28 -37.76 6.05
N VAL A 23 5.93 -36.88 5.11
CA VAL A 23 4.66 -36.93 4.38
C VAL A 23 4.85 -37.75 3.10
N ASP A 24 4.78 -39.07 3.25
CA ASP A 24 5.07 -40.11 2.26
C ASP A 24 3.79 -40.85 1.76
N SER A 25 2.63 -40.33 2.14
CA SER A 25 1.31 -40.90 1.84
C SER A 25 0.24 -39.81 1.92
N LEU A 26 -0.91 -40.06 1.26
CA LEU A 26 -2.01 -39.09 1.24
C LEU A 26 -2.71 -38.99 2.59
N GLU A 27 -2.70 -40.07 3.38
CA GLU A 27 -3.29 -40.14 4.71
C GLU A 27 -2.55 -39.24 5.70
N LYS A 28 -1.24 -39.02 5.50
CA LYS A 28 -0.43 -38.12 6.31
C LYS A 28 -0.55 -36.65 5.87
N LEU A 29 -1.03 -36.38 4.66
CA LEU A 29 -1.14 -35.02 4.13
C LEU A 29 -2.23 -34.23 4.86
N THR A 30 -1.81 -33.34 5.75
CA THR A 30 -2.69 -32.41 6.46
C THR A 30 -2.21 -30.99 6.22
N PHE A 31 -3.08 -30.12 5.69
CA PHE A 31 -2.72 -28.71 5.47
C PHE A 31 -2.67 -27.92 6.78
N TYR A 32 -1.76 -26.95 6.85
CA TYR A 32 -1.69 -26.04 7.99
C TYR A 32 -2.99 -25.20 8.06
N PRO A 33 -3.59 -25.02 9.26
CA PRO A 33 -4.80 -24.21 9.39
C PRO A 33 -4.70 -22.84 8.72
N LYS A 34 -5.74 -22.47 7.96
CA LYS A 34 -5.90 -21.18 7.27
C LYS A 34 -4.85 -20.87 6.18
N VAL A 35 -3.98 -21.80 5.83
CA VAL A 35 -2.92 -21.60 4.82
C VAL A 35 -3.49 -21.17 3.46
N PHE A 36 -4.55 -21.83 2.97
CA PHE A 36 -5.18 -21.50 1.69
C PHE A 36 -5.74 -20.07 1.68
N LYS A 37 -6.52 -19.73 2.71
CA LYS A 37 -7.13 -18.41 2.86
C LYS A 37 -6.06 -17.31 2.80
N ASN A 38 -4.97 -17.47 3.55
CA ASN A 38 -3.98 -16.42 3.69
C ASN A 38 -2.99 -16.38 2.53
N LEU A 39 -2.53 -17.52 1.99
CA LEU A 39 -1.70 -17.51 0.78
C LEU A 39 -2.46 -16.99 -0.44
N GLY A 40 -3.76 -17.30 -0.59
CA GLY A 40 -4.60 -16.72 -1.62
C GLY A 40 -4.65 -15.20 -1.51
N ARG A 41 -4.92 -14.69 -0.30
CA ARG A 41 -4.89 -13.23 -0.04
C ARG A 41 -3.51 -12.63 -0.25
N ILE A 42 -2.42 -13.30 0.10
CA ILE A 42 -1.06 -12.82 -0.15
C ILE A 42 -0.84 -12.68 -1.66
N GLY A 43 -1.14 -13.71 -2.45
CA GLY A 43 -0.94 -13.71 -3.90
C GLY A 43 -1.84 -12.71 -4.64
N GLU A 44 -3.05 -12.45 -4.13
CA GLU A 44 -3.98 -11.49 -4.72
C GLU A 44 -3.72 -10.04 -4.27
N GLN A 45 -3.32 -9.83 -3.01
CA GLN A 45 -3.39 -8.51 -2.36
C GLN A 45 -2.03 -7.90 -2.04
N LEU A 46 -0.95 -8.69 -2.01
CA LEU A 46 0.41 -8.25 -1.67
C LEU A 46 1.37 -8.50 -2.84
N ASP A 47 2.45 -7.73 -2.95
CA ASP A 47 3.37 -7.79 -4.09
C ASP A 47 4.52 -8.78 -3.81
N TYR A 48 4.17 -10.03 -3.54
CA TYR A 48 5.12 -11.12 -3.27
C TYR A 48 5.05 -12.22 -4.32
N THR A 49 6.23 -12.67 -4.75
CA THR A 49 6.41 -13.90 -5.52
C THR A 49 6.55 -15.08 -4.55
N LEU A 50 5.76 -16.13 -4.73
CA LEU A 50 5.83 -17.32 -3.88
C LEU A 50 6.87 -18.31 -4.41
N VAL A 51 7.79 -18.75 -3.56
CA VAL A 51 8.78 -19.78 -3.86
C VAL A 51 8.77 -20.82 -2.75
N MET A 52 8.63 -22.09 -3.08
CA MET A 52 8.69 -23.17 -2.10
C MET A 52 10.11 -23.70 -1.98
N ILE A 53 10.60 -23.93 -0.76
CA ILE A 53 11.89 -24.58 -0.52
C ILE A 53 11.82 -25.58 0.62
N THR A 54 12.22 -26.84 0.39
CA THR A 54 12.12 -27.90 1.39
C THR A 54 13.32 -28.87 1.35
N ASN A 55 13.67 -29.42 2.51
CA ASN A 55 14.63 -30.51 2.66
C ASN A 55 13.85 -31.84 2.81
N GLN A 56 14.11 -32.81 1.93
CA GLN A 56 13.45 -34.12 1.95
C GLN A 56 14.51 -35.21 2.16
N ASP A 57 14.76 -35.55 3.42
CA ASP A 57 15.85 -36.43 3.85
C ASP A 57 15.80 -37.79 3.16
N GLY A 58 16.81 -38.05 2.32
CA GLY A 58 16.96 -39.33 1.64
C GLY A 58 15.95 -39.56 0.51
N LEU A 59 15.32 -38.52 -0.03
CA LEU A 59 14.38 -38.67 -1.14
C LEU A 59 15.06 -39.34 -2.36
N GLY A 60 14.53 -40.49 -2.75
CA GLY A 60 15.07 -41.34 -3.82
C GLY A 60 15.94 -42.49 -3.32
N THR A 61 16.12 -42.63 -2.01
CA THR A 61 16.78 -43.79 -1.39
C THR A 61 15.76 -44.88 -1.04
N PRO A 62 16.20 -46.11 -0.71
CA PRO A 62 15.28 -47.16 -0.25
C PRO A 62 14.49 -46.80 1.02
N SER A 63 15.02 -45.91 1.87
CA SER A 63 14.31 -45.44 3.08
C SER A 63 13.26 -44.37 2.78
N PHE A 64 13.37 -43.66 1.66
CA PHE A 64 12.34 -42.72 1.22
C PHE A 64 12.20 -42.70 -0.32
N PRO A 65 11.51 -43.71 -0.88
CA PRO A 65 11.33 -43.83 -2.33
C PRO A 65 10.54 -42.67 -2.94
N GLU A 66 10.89 -42.28 -4.17
CA GLU A 66 10.19 -41.21 -4.89
C GLU A 66 8.69 -41.49 -5.08
N GLU A 67 8.32 -42.76 -5.26
CA GLU A 67 6.94 -43.22 -5.42
C GLU A 67 6.05 -42.93 -4.21
N ASN A 68 6.64 -42.75 -3.02
CA ASN A 68 5.91 -42.40 -1.80
C ASN A 68 5.79 -40.88 -1.63
N PHE A 69 6.81 -40.12 -2.03
CA PHE A 69 6.81 -38.66 -1.92
C PHE A 69 5.91 -37.98 -2.94
N TRP A 70 6.04 -38.33 -4.22
CA TRP A 70 5.43 -37.58 -5.32
C TRP A 70 3.89 -37.52 -5.26
N PRO A 71 3.16 -38.60 -4.94
CA PRO A 71 1.69 -38.54 -4.90
C PRO A 71 1.17 -37.49 -3.89
N ALA A 72 1.74 -37.45 -2.69
CA ALA A 72 1.34 -36.49 -1.67
C ALA A 72 1.76 -35.06 -2.05
N HIS A 73 2.99 -34.89 -2.54
CA HIS A 73 3.48 -33.59 -2.99
C HIS A 73 2.65 -33.01 -4.14
N GLN A 74 2.34 -33.81 -5.17
CA GLN A 74 1.51 -33.37 -6.30
C GLN A 74 0.08 -33.06 -5.88
N LYS A 75 -0.50 -33.83 -4.96
CA LYS A 75 -1.84 -33.54 -4.44
C LYS A 75 -1.89 -32.23 -3.68
N MET A 76 -0.85 -31.93 -2.90
CA MET A 76 -0.66 -30.66 -2.22
C MET A 76 -0.58 -29.50 -3.23
N MET A 77 0.27 -29.62 -4.25
CA MET A 77 0.41 -28.60 -5.30
C MET A 77 -0.92 -28.35 -6.03
N GLN A 78 -1.64 -29.41 -6.40
CA GLN A 78 -2.95 -29.29 -7.04
C GLN A 78 -3.98 -28.59 -6.15
N ALA A 79 -3.95 -28.83 -4.83
CA ALA A 79 -4.86 -28.17 -3.90
C ALA A 79 -4.61 -26.65 -3.84
N PHE A 80 -3.34 -26.23 -3.81
CA PHE A 80 -2.99 -24.82 -3.87
C PHE A 80 -3.38 -24.17 -5.20
N GLU A 81 -3.12 -24.85 -6.32
CA GLU A 81 -3.49 -24.37 -7.66
C GLU A 81 -5.01 -24.20 -7.80
N ASN A 82 -5.81 -25.10 -7.22
CA ASN A 82 -7.28 -25.01 -7.24
C ASN A 82 -7.80 -23.76 -6.51
N GLU A 83 -7.04 -23.22 -5.56
CA GLU A 83 -7.33 -21.98 -4.83
C GLU A 83 -6.63 -20.76 -5.48
N GLY A 84 -6.06 -20.90 -6.68
CA GLY A 84 -5.37 -19.83 -7.39
C GLY A 84 -3.98 -19.49 -6.85
N ILE A 85 -3.42 -20.33 -5.98
CA ILE A 85 -2.10 -20.13 -5.37
C ILE A 85 -1.03 -20.79 -6.24
N HIS A 86 -0.16 -19.97 -6.83
CA HIS A 86 0.89 -20.43 -7.73
C HIS A 86 2.28 -20.13 -7.16
N PHE A 87 3.14 -21.14 -7.14
CA PHE A 87 4.55 -20.99 -6.79
C PHE A 87 5.37 -20.78 -8.09
N GLU A 88 6.18 -19.72 -8.14
CA GLU A 88 7.06 -19.43 -9.29
C GLU A 88 8.15 -20.52 -9.43
N ALA A 89 8.61 -21.05 -8.30
CA ALA A 89 9.55 -22.16 -8.25
C ALA A 89 9.32 -23.04 -7.01
N VAL A 90 9.68 -24.32 -7.15
CA VAL A 90 9.69 -25.31 -6.07
C VAL A 90 11.08 -25.95 -6.02
N HIS A 91 11.80 -25.73 -4.92
CA HIS A 91 13.15 -26.23 -4.69
C HIS A 91 13.13 -27.35 -3.64
N ILE A 92 13.58 -28.54 -4.03
CA ILE A 92 13.56 -29.74 -3.18
C ILE A 92 15.00 -30.25 -3.06
N ASP A 93 15.58 -30.16 -1.86
CA ASP A 93 16.82 -30.86 -1.55
C ASP A 93 16.52 -32.31 -1.14
N ARG A 94 17.36 -33.24 -1.58
CA ARG A 94 17.17 -34.69 -1.38
C ARG A 94 18.18 -35.31 -0.40
N SER A 95 19.17 -34.53 0.01
CA SER A 95 20.30 -35.03 0.79
C SER A 95 19.90 -35.24 2.25
N PHE A 96 20.62 -36.11 2.94
CA PHE A 96 20.56 -36.19 4.39
C PHE A 96 21.33 -35.05 5.05
N GLU A 97 20.99 -34.73 6.30
CA GLU A 97 21.68 -33.70 7.07
C GLU A 97 23.20 -33.91 7.17
N HIS A 98 23.63 -35.16 7.43
CA HIS A 98 25.05 -35.49 7.60
C HIS A 98 25.89 -35.31 6.32
N GLU A 99 25.26 -35.29 5.15
CA GLU A 99 25.94 -35.12 3.86
C GLU A 99 26.37 -33.67 3.62
N ASN A 100 25.82 -32.71 4.40
CA ASN A 100 26.22 -31.31 4.35
C ASN A 100 26.18 -30.70 2.94
N ALA A 101 25.22 -31.12 2.09
CA ALA A 101 25.12 -30.66 0.72
C ALA A 101 24.92 -29.12 0.65
N PRO A 102 25.53 -28.43 -0.34
CA PRO A 102 25.36 -26.99 -0.53
C PRO A 102 23.93 -26.60 -0.92
N THR A 103 23.15 -27.55 -1.44
CA THR A 103 21.74 -27.40 -1.84
C THR A 103 20.77 -27.51 -0.67
N ARG A 104 21.20 -28.06 0.47
CA ARG A 104 20.37 -28.28 1.65
C ARG A 104 20.29 -27.04 2.52
N LYS A 105 19.08 -26.64 2.92
CA LYS A 105 18.90 -25.58 3.92
C LYS A 105 19.63 -25.93 5.22
N PRO A 106 20.36 -25.00 5.84
CA PRO A 106 20.27 -23.53 5.67
C PRO A 106 21.14 -22.94 4.55
N ARG A 107 21.81 -23.76 3.74
CA ARG A 107 22.66 -23.28 2.64
C ARG A 107 21.82 -22.86 1.43
N THR A 108 22.40 -22.00 0.59
CA THR A 108 21.67 -21.26 -0.47
C THR A 108 21.86 -21.86 -1.86
N GLY A 109 22.43 -23.07 -2.00
CA GLY A 109 22.83 -23.63 -3.29
C GLY A 109 21.69 -23.74 -4.32
N LEU A 110 20.46 -24.05 -3.88
CA LEU A 110 19.27 -24.09 -4.75
C LEU A 110 18.70 -22.70 -5.10
N LEU A 111 19.12 -21.65 -4.40
CA LEU A 111 18.56 -20.29 -4.47
C LEU A 111 19.53 -19.29 -5.10
N THR A 112 20.61 -19.76 -5.71
CA THR A 112 21.65 -18.90 -6.30
C THR A 112 21.13 -17.96 -7.39
N ALA A 113 20.03 -18.31 -8.07
CA ALA A 113 19.39 -17.46 -9.08
C ALA A 113 18.80 -16.14 -8.53
N TYR A 114 18.50 -16.10 -7.24
CA TYR A 114 17.95 -14.91 -6.56
C TYR A 114 19.06 -14.02 -5.99
N LEU A 115 20.22 -14.59 -5.69
CA LEU A 115 21.37 -13.88 -5.12
C LEU A 115 22.04 -12.97 -6.15
N ASN A 116 22.41 -11.76 -5.74
CA ASN A 116 23.05 -10.74 -6.59
C ASN A 116 22.27 -10.39 -7.86
N ASN A 117 20.95 -10.60 -7.85
CA ASN A 117 20.09 -10.34 -8.98
C ASN A 117 19.25 -9.07 -8.71
N PRO A 118 19.49 -7.96 -9.45
CA PRO A 118 18.81 -6.70 -9.21
C PRO A 118 17.31 -6.72 -9.55
N ALA A 119 16.79 -7.84 -10.11
CA ALA A 119 15.36 -8.02 -10.29
C ALA A 119 14.63 -8.24 -8.96
N TYR A 120 15.31 -8.74 -7.92
CA TYR A 120 14.71 -9.15 -6.65
C TYR A 120 15.13 -8.25 -5.49
N ASP A 121 14.20 -8.00 -4.58
CA ASP A 121 14.38 -7.21 -3.37
C ASP A 121 14.51 -8.15 -2.16
N LEU A 122 15.71 -8.70 -1.95
CA LEU A 122 15.94 -9.68 -0.89
C LEU A 122 15.83 -9.06 0.52
N GLU A 123 16.19 -7.79 0.67
CA GLU A 123 16.11 -7.06 1.94
C GLU A 123 14.66 -6.99 2.47
N HIS A 124 13.68 -6.86 1.57
CA HIS A 124 12.25 -6.87 1.90
C HIS A 124 11.56 -8.20 1.56
N SER A 125 12.32 -9.27 1.35
CA SER A 125 11.82 -10.64 1.17
C SER A 125 11.87 -11.41 2.48
N PHE A 126 11.06 -12.46 2.59
CA PHE A 126 10.98 -13.28 3.80
C PHE A 126 11.22 -14.76 3.53
N VAL A 127 11.85 -15.43 4.50
CA VAL A 127 11.71 -16.89 4.66
C VAL A 127 10.65 -17.16 5.73
N ILE A 128 9.69 -18.04 5.43
CA ILE A 128 8.68 -18.52 6.37
C ILE A 128 8.94 -20.00 6.61
N GLY A 129 9.22 -20.36 7.86
CA GLY A 129 9.54 -21.75 8.23
C GLY A 129 9.35 -21.98 9.73
N ASP A 130 9.27 -23.23 10.14
CA ASP A 130 9.05 -23.62 11.54
C ASP A 130 10.36 -23.94 12.29
N ARG A 131 11.49 -24.08 11.58
CA ARG A 131 12.78 -24.48 12.16
C ARG A 131 13.80 -23.35 12.14
N PHE A 132 14.76 -23.42 13.06
CA PHE A 132 15.89 -22.49 13.08
C PHE A 132 16.76 -22.57 11.81
N THR A 133 16.76 -23.70 11.10
CA THR A 133 17.41 -23.83 9.79
C THR A 133 16.78 -22.93 8.73
N ASP A 134 15.50 -22.59 8.84
CA ASP A 134 14.85 -21.64 7.93
C ASP A 134 15.22 -20.21 8.27
N MET A 135 15.37 -19.90 9.56
CA MET A 135 15.86 -18.59 10.02
C MET A 135 17.32 -18.39 9.59
N GLU A 136 18.13 -19.44 9.67
CA GLU A 136 19.52 -19.41 9.20
C GLU A 136 19.59 -19.29 7.67
N LEU A 137 18.65 -19.89 6.94
CA LEU A 137 18.53 -19.64 5.51
C LEU A 137 18.23 -18.16 5.23
N ALA A 138 17.33 -17.52 5.97
CA ALA A 138 17.02 -16.10 5.79
C ALA A 138 18.27 -15.23 5.98
N ALA A 139 19.01 -15.46 7.06
CA ALA A 139 20.27 -14.77 7.32
C ALA A 139 21.28 -14.98 6.17
N ASN A 140 21.43 -16.22 5.68
CA ASN A 140 22.34 -16.52 4.58
C ASN A 140 21.91 -15.91 3.23
N LEU A 141 20.62 -15.66 3.03
CA LEU A 141 20.08 -14.97 1.84
C LEU A 141 20.17 -13.45 1.95
N GLY A 142 20.31 -12.89 3.16
CA GLY A 142 20.10 -11.47 3.41
C GLY A 142 18.63 -11.06 3.41
N CYS A 143 17.74 -11.99 3.75
CA CYS A 143 16.31 -11.79 3.90
C CYS A 143 15.90 -11.64 5.36
N ARG A 144 14.67 -11.18 5.58
CA ARG A 144 13.99 -11.26 6.89
C ARG A 144 13.32 -12.63 7.07
N ALA A 145 12.84 -12.92 8.27
CA ALA A 145 12.28 -14.24 8.59
C ALA A 145 11.00 -14.17 9.43
N ILE A 146 10.13 -15.15 9.23
CA ILE A 146 8.94 -15.41 10.03
C ILE A 146 9.02 -16.85 10.56
N LEU A 147 9.10 -16.99 11.88
CA LEU A 147 9.18 -18.29 12.54
C LEU A 147 7.76 -18.81 12.86
N MET A 148 7.38 -19.92 12.23
CA MET A 148 6.08 -20.57 12.40
C MET A 148 6.01 -21.38 13.70
N GLN A 149 5.98 -20.69 14.84
CA GLN A 149 6.03 -21.27 16.17
C GLN A 149 5.15 -20.52 17.18
N ASP A 150 4.83 -21.17 18.31
CA ASP A 150 4.06 -20.58 19.39
C ASP A 150 4.81 -19.41 20.06
N PRO A 151 4.32 -18.16 19.95
CA PRO A 151 5.00 -16.98 20.49
C PRO A 151 4.98 -16.91 22.02
N SER A 152 4.15 -17.72 22.70
CA SER A 152 4.10 -17.75 24.17
C SER A 152 5.28 -18.49 24.80
N ARG A 153 6.08 -19.20 23.99
CA ARG A 153 7.27 -19.93 24.43
C ARG A 153 8.52 -19.06 24.34
N GLU A 154 9.48 -19.35 25.22
CA GLU A 154 10.79 -18.74 25.17
C GLU A 154 11.67 -19.49 24.17
N TRP A 155 12.08 -18.81 23.10
CA TRP A 155 12.87 -19.40 22.01
C TRP A 155 14.34 -19.02 22.17
N HIS A 156 15.21 -20.03 22.27
CA HIS A 156 16.65 -19.85 22.36
C HIS A 156 17.28 -20.11 21.00
N PHE A 157 17.62 -19.03 20.30
CA PHE A 157 18.23 -19.13 18.97
C PHE A 157 19.66 -19.67 19.07
N PRO A 158 20.06 -20.61 18.20
CA PRO A 158 21.40 -21.19 18.25
C PRO A 158 22.49 -20.19 17.85
N LYS A 159 22.13 -19.16 17.07
CA LYS A 159 23.04 -18.11 16.60
C LYS A 159 22.40 -16.72 16.73
N PRO A 160 23.11 -15.67 17.18
CA PRO A 160 22.56 -14.32 17.26
C PRO A 160 22.06 -13.80 15.91
N GLU A 161 22.79 -14.05 14.83
CA GLU A 161 22.42 -13.61 13.47
C GLU A 161 21.10 -14.21 12.98
N THR A 162 20.69 -15.38 13.50
CA THR A 162 19.37 -15.94 13.20
C THR A 162 18.24 -15.24 13.93
N GLU A 163 18.48 -14.73 15.13
CA GLU A 163 17.48 -13.98 15.90
C GLU A 163 17.26 -12.58 15.28
N GLU A 164 18.35 -11.92 14.87
CA GLU A 164 18.32 -10.57 14.30
C GLU A 164 17.48 -10.44 13.01
N VAL A 165 17.29 -11.53 12.28
CA VAL A 165 16.49 -11.57 11.04
C VAL A 165 15.01 -11.91 11.28
N VAL A 166 14.63 -12.39 12.46
CA VAL A 166 13.24 -12.76 12.76
C VAL A 166 12.43 -11.51 13.09
N ASP A 167 11.45 -11.19 12.26
CA ASP A 167 10.53 -10.07 12.52
C ASP A 167 9.21 -10.50 13.16
N LEU A 168 8.84 -11.79 13.02
CA LEU A 168 7.62 -12.34 13.58
C LEU A 168 7.82 -13.80 14.02
N ILE A 169 7.29 -14.13 15.20
CA ILE A 169 7.09 -15.51 15.66
C ILE A 169 5.57 -15.68 15.81
N SER A 170 4.97 -16.60 15.07
CA SER A 170 3.54 -16.90 15.19
C SER A 170 3.21 -18.29 14.64
N ALA A 171 2.22 -18.96 15.24
CA ALA A 171 1.66 -20.21 14.75
C ALA A 171 0.33 -20.00 13.99
N ASP A 172 -0.04 -18.76 13.67
CA ASP A 172 -1.30 -18.44 13.00
C ASP A 172 -1.05 -17.68 11.68
N TRP A 173 -1.46 -18.28 10.56
CA TRP A 173 -1.39 -17.64 9.24
C TRP A 173 -2.20 -16.32 9.16
N ASP A 174 -3.20 -16.10 10.01
CA ASP A 174 -3.88 -14.80 10.08
C ASP A 174 -2.95 -13.68 10.59
N GLU A 175 -2.10 -13.99 11.56
CA GLU A 175 -1.10 -13.04 12.09
C GLU A 175 0.02 -12.82 11.08
N VAL A 176 0.49 -13.88 10.41
CA VAL A 176 1.48 -13.79 9.32
C VAL A 176 0.96 -12.88 8.20
N TYR A 177 -0.28 -13.10 7.77
CA TYR A 177 -0.91 -12.25 6.75
C TYR A 177 -1.04 -10.79 7.22
N ALA A 178 -1.52 -10.56 8.44
CA ALA A 178 -1.70 -9.22 8.99
C ALA A 178 -0.35 -8.47 9.06
N PHE A 179 0.70 -9.14 9.52
CA PHE A 179 2.05 -8.61 9.57
C PHE A 179 2.57 -8.22 8.17
N LEU A 180 2.48 -9.13 7.20
CA LEU A 180 2.92 -8.84 5.83
C LEU A 180 2.09 -7.72 5.19
N GLN A 181 0.79 -7.65 5.50
CA GLN A 181 -0.10 -6.58 5.07
C GLN A 181 0.29 -5.23 5.69
N ASP A 182 0.64 -5.21 6.97
CA ASP A 182 1.06 -3.99 7.67
C ASP A 182 2.39 -3.49 7.13
N LEU A 183 3.35 -4.38 6.84
CA LEU A 183 4.59 -4.02 6.17
C LEU A 183 4.36 -3.38 4.79
N GLU A 184 3.46 -3.95 3.99
CA GLU A 184 3.05 -3.31 2.72
C GLU A 184 2.45 -1.93 2.98
N ASN A 185 1.55 -1.81 3.97
CA ASN A 185 0.92 -0.52 4.28
C ASN A 185 1.92 0.54 4.80
N MET A 186 2.99 0.11 5.48
CA MET A 186 4.06 0.96 6.02
C MET A 186 5.19 1.24 5.03
N HIS A 187 5.21 0.59 3.86
CA HIS A 187 6.26 0.81 2.88
C HIS A 187 6.25 2.29 2.42
N PRO A 188 7.37 3.02 2.44
CA PRO A 188 7.42 4.45 2.09
C PRO A 188 6.90 4.78 0.69
N ALA A 189 6.95 3.80 -0.23
CA ALA A 189 6.38 3.91 -1.57
C ALA A 189 4.83 3.89 -1.59
N LEU A 190 4.19 3.51 -0.47
CA LEU A 190 2.74 3.46 -0.25
C LEU A 190 2.23 4.50 0.74
N GLU A 191 3.13 5.25 1.43
CA GLU A 191 2.78 6.50 2.11
C GLU A 191 2.25 7.48 1.05
N ARG A 192 0.98 7.85 1.16
CA ARG A 192 0.36 8.82 0.24
C ARG A 192 0.76 10.24 0.61
N ARG A 193 2.07 10.51 0.53
CA ARG A 193 2.69 11.80 0.81
C ARG A 193 3.30 12.41 -0.44
N ALA A 194 3.26 13.73 -0.51
CA ALA A 194 3.94 14.47 -1.56
C ALA A 194 4.52 15.76 -1.02
N LYS A 195 5.69 16.11 -1.54
CA LYS A 195 6.30 17.43 -1.39
C LYS A 195 6.47 18.05 -2.76
N VAL A 196 5.85 19.19 -2.99
CA VAL A 196 5.92 19.93 -4.25
C VAL A 196 6.46 21.31 -3.96
N GLN A 197 7.54 21.66 -4.65
CA GLN A 197 8.03 23.03 -4.71
C GLN A 197 7.85 23.53 -6.14
N ARG A 198 7.14 24.64 -6.29
CA ARG A 198 6.91 25.30 -7.57
C ARG A 198 7.38 26.74 -7.46
N LYS A 199 8.24 27.16 -8.39
CA LYS A 199 8.84 28.49 -8.37
C LYS A 199 8.81 29.13 -9.74
N THR A 200 8.27 30.33 -9.82
CA THR A 200 8.24 31.20 -10.99
C THR A 200 8.90 32.56 -10.65
N LEU A 201 8.77 33.54 -11.54
CA LEU A 201 9.14 34.92 -11.24
C LEU A 201 8.11 35.64 -10.36
N GLU A 202 6.88 35.11 -10.30
CA GLU A 202 5.73 35.68 -9.59
C GLU A 202 5.57 35.05 -8.20
N THR A 203 5.78 33.72 -8.10
CA THR A 203 5.52 32.96 -6.86
C THR A 203 6.62 31.94 -6.51
N ASP A 204 6.81 31.67 -5.22
CA ASP A 204 7.59 30.55 -4.67
C ASP A 204 6.72 29.79 -3.67
N ILE A 205 6.32 28.57 -4.02
CA ILE A 205 5.31 27.79 -3.32
C ILE A 205 5.88 26.45 -2.89
N LEU A 206 5.69 26.13 -1.61
CA LEU A 206 5.97 24.81 -1.05
C LEU A 206 4.69 24.20 -0.49
N VAL A 207 4.35 23.01 -1.00
CA VAL A 207 3.24 22.18 -0.52
C VAL A 207 3.81 20.88 0.04
N GLU A 208 3.42 20.54 1.27
CA GLU A 208 3.64 19.23 1.88
C GLU A 208 2.29 18.63 2.23
N LEU A 209 1.99 17.46 1.66
CA LEU A 209 0.68 16.82 1.72
C LEU A 209 0.82 15.38 2.21
N HIS A 210 -0.09 14.97 3.09
CA HIS A 210 -0.29 13.59 3.51
C HIS A 210 -1.78 13.24 3.43
N LEU A 211 -2.15 12.37 2.48
CA LEU A 211 -3.57 12.03 2.21
C LEU A 211 -4.21 11.22 3.36
N ASP A 212 -3.41 10.48 4.14
CA ASP A 212 -3.84 9.66 5.29
C ASP A 212 -3.60 10.36 6.64
N GLY A 213 -3.87 11.67 6.68
CA GLY A 213 -3.58 12.50 7.83
C GLY A 213 -4.64 12.51 8.94
N GLU A 214 -4.41 13.37 9.93
CA GLU A 214 -5.33 13.61 11.04
C GLU A 214 -6.13 14.91 10.87
N GLY A 215 -5.84 15.68 9.83
CA GLY A 215 -6.39 17.02 9.61
C GLY A 215 -5.53 18.11 10.24
N LYS A 216 -4.20 17.89 10.33
CA LYS A 216 -3.23 18.91 10.79
C LYS A 216 -2.93 19.85 9.65
N TYR A 217 -2.82 21.14 9.93
CA TYR A 217 -2.54 22.11 8.89
C TYR A 217 -1.66 23.26 9.35
N HIS A 218 -0.95 23.82 8.38
CA HIS A 218 -0.18 25.05 8.54
C HIS A 218 -0.08 25.78 7.20
N HIS A 219 -0.85 26.85 7.04
CA HIS A 219 -0.91 27.62 5.80
C HIS A 219 -0.39 29.04 6.02
N GLN A 220 0.40 29.50 5.06
CA GLN A 220 0.95 30.85 4.99
C GLN A 220 0.94 31.28 3.52
N THR A 221 -0.23 31.63 3.00
CA THR A 221 -0.37 32.13 1.62
C THR A 221 -0.14 33.63 1.51
N GLY A 222 -0.28 34.34 2.64
CA GLY A 222 -0.33 35.80 2.68
C GLY A 222 -1.75 36.37 2.56
N LEU A 223 -2.76 35.51 2.36
CA LEU A 223 -4.17 35.86 2.27
C LEU A 223 -4.96 35.11 3.35
N GLY A 224 -5.46 35.84 4.35
CA GLY A 224 -6.09 35.28 5.54
C GLY A 224 -7.39 34.51 5.24
N PHE A 225 -8.21 34.98 4.30
CA PHE A 225 -9.41 34.25 3.92
C PHE A 225 -9.06 32.97 3.14
N PHE A 226 -8.03 33.00 2.31
CA PHE A 226 -7.58 31.83 1.56
C PHE A 226 -6.97 30.77 2.47
N ASP A 227 -6.14 31.17 3.43
CA ASP A 227 -5.61 30.28 4.48
C ASP A 227 -6.76 29.58 5.22
N HIS A 228 -7.81 30.33 5.62
CA HIS A 228 -9.00 29.76 6.25
C HIS A 228 -9.75 28.74 5.36
N MET A 229 -9.81 28.96 4.04
CA MET A 229 -10.39 27.99 3.10
C MET A 229 -9.56 26.71 3.00
N LEU A 230 -8.24 26.82 2.97
CA LEU A 230 -7.33 25.67 2.95
C LEU A 230 -7.38 24.88 4.28
N ASP A 231 -7.57 25.56 5.41
CA ASP A 231 -7.83 24.92 6.71
C ASP A 231 -9.08 24.02 6.64
N GLN A 232 -10.15 24.49 5.97
CA GLN A 232 -11.36 23.68 5.77
C GLN A 232 -11.06 22.41 4.96
N VAL A 233 -10.20 22.51 3.94
CA VAL A 233 -9.78 21.36 3.12
C VAL A 233 -9.10 20.33 4.00
N ALA A 234 -8.05 20.72 4.72
CA ALA A 234 -7.29 19.81 5.57
C ALA A 234 -8.17 19.15 6.64
N LYS A 235 -8.94 19.97 7.36
CA LYS A 235 -9.76 19.50 8.49
C LYS A 235 -10.86 18.54 8.06
N HIS A 236 -11.61 18.88 7.02
CA HIS A 236 -12.79 18.09 6.62
C HIS A 236 -12.43 16.91 5.72
N ALA A 237 -11.31 16.99 4.99
CA ALA A 237 -10.80 15.85 4.22
C ALA A 237 -10.03 14.84 5.10
N ARG A 238 -9.58 15.24 6.30
CA ARG A 238 -8.70 14.46 7.19
C ARG A 238 -7.35 14.14 6.53
N LEU A 239 -6.74 15.17 5.97
CA LEU A 239 -5.39 15.13 5.40
C LEU A 239 -4.49 16.09 6.17
N ASP A 240 -3.19 15.82 6.22
CA ASP A 240 -2.24 16.78 6.76
C ASP A 240 -1.69 17.63 5.62
N LEU A 241 -1.76 18.95 5.75
CA LEU A 241 -1.41 19.90 4.69
C LEU A 241 -0.62 21.09 5.22
N SER A 242 0.53 21.34 4.64
CA SER A 242 1.33 22.53 4.88
C SER A 242 1.53 23.25 3.55
N ILE A 243 1.23 24.55 3.52
CA ILE A 243 1.36 25.39 2.33
C ILE A 243 2.08 26.66 2.73
N LYS A 244 3.19 26.96 2.06
CA LYS A 244 3.93 28.22 2.23
C LYS A 244 4.07 28.89 0.88
N VAL A 245 3.68 30.15 0.79
CA VAL A 245 3.73 30.93 -0.44
C VAL A 245 4.50 32.22 -0.20
N LYS A 246 5.34 32.57 -1.16
CA LYS A 246 5.83 33.93 -1.37
C LYS A 246 5.35 34.37 -2.73
N GLY A 247 4.24 35.11 -2.76
CA GLY A 247 3.65 35.64 -3.98
C GLY A 247 3.84 37.14 -4.13
N ASP A 248 3.48 37.64 -5.29
CA ASP A 248 3.54 39.03 -5.73
C ASP A 248 2.27 39.82 -5.38
N LEU A 249 1.77 39.69 -4.14
CA LEU A 249 0.55 40.34 -3.62
C LEU A 249 0.48 41.88 -3.74
N HIS A 250 1.57 42.53 -4.17
CA HIS A 250 1.60 43.96 -4.47
C HIS A 250 1.06 44.27 -5.88
N ILE A 251 0.92 43.26 -6.74
CA ILE A 251 0.23 43.33 -8.04
C ILE A 251 -1.25 43.02 -7.80
N ASP A 252 -1.57 41.77 -7.49
CA ASP A 252 -2.88 41.28 -7.05
C ASP A 252 -2.76 39.88 -6.40
N GLU A 253 -3.90 39.28 -6.05
CA GLU A 253 -3.98 37.95 -5.44
C GLU A 253 -3.96 36.79 -6.47
N HIS A 254 -4.01 37.09 -7.77
CA HIS A 254 -4.32 36.12 -8.83
C HIS A 254 -3.27 35.01 -8.89
N HIS A 255 -2.01 35.38 -9.12
CA HIS A 255 -0.92 34.42 -9.27
C HIS A 255 -0.73 33.60 -7.98
N THR A 256 -0.89 34.24 -6.82
CA THR A 256 -0.78 33.57 -5.52
C THR A 256 -1.81 32.45 -5.37
N ILE A 257 -3.09 32.70 -5.67
CA ILE A 257 -4.15 31.70 -5.54
C ILE A 257 -4.04 30.63 -6.63
N GLU A 258 -3.82 31.03 -7.88
CA GLU A 258 -3.72 30.12 -9.03
C GLU A 258 -2.55 29.14 -8.86
N ASP A 259 -1.35 29.64 -8.62
CA ASP A 259 -0.15 28.81 -8.52
C ASP A 259 -0.19 27.92 -7.28
N THR A 260 -0.85 28.36 -6.20
CA THR A 260 -1.10 27.51 -5.03
C THR A 260 -2.00 26.35 -5.39
N ALA A 261 -3.06 26.58 -6.18
CA ALA A 261 -3.95 25.53 -6.65
C ALA A 261 -3.23 24.54 -7.58
N LEU A 262 -2.36 25.02 -8.47
CA LEU A 262 -1.52 24.17 -9.33
C LEU A 262 -0.58 23.29 -8.49
N ALA A 263 0.18 23.88 -7.57
CA ALA A 263 1.11 23.15 -6.72
C ALA A 263 0.39 22.13 -5.81
N LEU A 264 -0.78 22.49 -5.30
CA LEU A 264 -1.63 21.59 -4.53
C LEU A 264 -2.14 20.43 -5.40
N GLY A 265 -2.67 20.71 -6.58
CA GLY A 265 -3.14 19.66 -7.51
C GLY A 265 -2.02 18.70 -7.91
N GLU A 266 -0.81 19.20 -8.18
CA GLU A 266 0.38 18.37 -8.41
C GLU A 266 0.72 17.49 -7.21
N ALA A 267 0.60 18.03 -5.98
CA ALA A 267 0.85 17.25 -4.77
C ALA A 267 -0.16 16.11 -4.62
N PHE A 268 -1.44 16.35 -4.92
CA PHE A 268 -2.46 15.29 -4.95
C PHE A 268 -2.15 14.25 -6.02
N ALA A 269 -1.80 14.65 -7.25
CA ALA A 269 -1.46 13.73 -8.31
C ALA A 269 -0.26 12.84 -7.94
N LYS A 270 0.78 13.40 -7.32
CA LYS A 270 1.95 12.64 -6.84
C LYS A 270 1.57 11.70 -5.69
N ALA A 271 0.85 12.18 -4.68
CA ALA A 271 0.49 11.39 -3.51
C ALA A 271 -0.53 10.26 -3.81
N LEU A 272 -1.33 10.40 -4.87
CA LEU A 272 -2.26 9.38 -5.35
C LEU A 272 -1.58 8.19 -6.04
N GLY A 273 -0.39 8.41 -6.62
CA GLY A 273 0.37 7.37 -7.30
C GLY A 273 -0.43 6.63 -8.38
N ASN A 274 -0.46 5.30 -8.29
CA ASN A 274 -1.15 4.43 -9.26
C ASN A 274 -2.68 4.34 -9.07
N LYS A 275 -3.25 5.03 -8.07
CA LYS A 275 -4.70 5.08 -7.77
C LYS A 275 -5.35 3.70 -7.55
N LYS A 276 -4.57 2.66 -7.24
CA LYS A 276 -5.12 1.34 -6.91
C LYS A 276 -5.78 1.35 -5.55
N GLY A 277 -6.92 0.67 -5.44
CA GLY A 277 -7.62 0.46 -4.18
C GLY A 277 -8.23 1.70 -3.54
N ILE A 278 -8.37 2.82 -4.26
CA ILE A 278 -9.16 3.97 -3.80
C ILE A 278 -10.58 3.89 -4.35
N GLU A 279 -11.53 4.54 -3.67
CA GLU A 279 -12.91 4.69 -4.17
C GLU A 279 -13.00 5.43 -5.51
N ARG A 280 -11.99 6.28 -5.81
CA ARG A 280 -11.84 7.12 -7.01
C ARG A 280 -12.87 8.23 -7.14
N TYR A 281 -14.13 7.96 -6.83
CA TYR A 281 -15.24 8.89 -6.86
C TYR A 281 -15.55 9.39 -5.46
N GLY A 282 -15.91 10.66 -5.36
CA GLY A 282 -16.37 11.26 -4.13
C GLY A 282 -17.42 12.31 -4.42
N PHE A 283 -18.39 12.44 -3.54
CA PHE A 283 -19.41 13.47 -3.64
C PHE A 283 -19.86 13.92 -2.26
N ALA A 284 -20.30 15.17 -2.18
CA ALA A 284 -20.87 15.74 -0.97
C ALA A 284 -21.94 16.77 -1.33
N LEU A 285 -23.02 16.77 -0.55
CA LEU A 285 -24.03 17.82 -0.51
C LEU A 285 -24.04 18.36 0.90
N LEU A 286 -23.56 19.59 1.10
CA LEU A 286 -23.40 20.18 2.43
C LEU A 286 -24.11 21.54 2.53
N PRO A 287 -24.86 21.79 3.62
CA PRO A 287 -25.33 23.12 3.95
C PRO A 287 -24.32 23.88 4.82
N MET A 288 -24.41 25.20 4.80
CA MET A 288 -23.86 26.11 5.80
C MET A 288 -24.80 27.31 5.89
N ASP A 289 -25.51 27.41 7.01
CA ASP A 289 -26.60 28.38 7.20
C ASP A 289 -27.59 28.35 6.01
N GLU A 290 -27.72 29.45 5.26
CA GLU A 290 -28.59 29.56 4.09
C GLU A 290 -27.96 29.02 2.79
N ALA A 291 -26.66 28.74 2.79
CA ALA A 291 -25.92 28.26 1.63
C ALA A 291 -25.96 26.73 1.52
N LEU A 292 -25.95 26.22 0.29
CA LEU A 292 -25.91 24.80 -0.03
C LEU A 292 -24.92 24.60 -1.19
N ALA A 293 -23.96 23.69 -1.03
CA ALA A 293 -23.07 23.27 -2.11
C ALA A 293 -23.14 21.77 -2.37
N GLN A 294 -23.10 21.44 -3.66
CA GLN A 294 -22.92 20.11 -4.20
C GLN A 294 -21.56 20.05 -4.90
N VAL A 295 -20.75 19.05 -4.51
CA VAL A 295 -19.49 18.75 -5.18
C VAL A 295 -19.47 17.27 -5.57
N ALA A 296 -19.05 16.99 -6.79
CA ALA A 296 -18.72 15.64 -7.25
C ALA A 296 -17.32 15.64 -7.87
N LEU A 297 -16.53 14.62 -7.53
CA LEU A 297 -15.12 14.46 -7.89
C LEU A 297 -14.89 13.05 -8.45
N ASP A 298 -14.08 12.97 -9.51
CA ASP A 298 -13.53 11.72 -10.06
C ASP A 298 -12.03 11.89 -10.33
N PHE A 299 -11.19 11.11 -9.65
CA PHE A 299 -9.74 11.00 -9.90
C PHE A 299 -9.41 10.24 -11.20
N SER A 300 -10.02 10.71 -12.28
CA SER A 300 -10.14 10.01 -13.56
C SER A 300 -8.89 10.02 -14.45
N GLY A 301 -7.90 10.86 -14.12
CA GLY A 301 -6.77 11.18 -14.99
C GLY A 301 -7.08 12.21 -16.08
N ARG A 302 -8.35 12.64 -16.20
CA ARG A 302 -8.80 13.65 -17.15
C ARG A 302 -9.17 14.94 -16.40
N PRO A 303 -8.54 16.08 -16.72
CA PRO A 303 -8.87 17.35 -16.11
C PRO A 303 -10.15 17.92 -16.69
N TRP A 304 -11.10 18.29 -15.83
CA TRP A 304 -12.32 19.00 -16.23
C TRP A 304 -12.96 19.68 -15.03
N LEU A 305 -13.56 20.85 -15.24
CA LEU A 305 -14.36 21.55 -14.25
C LEU A 305 -15.71 21.95 -14.84
N VAL A 306 -16.78 21.62 -14.13
CA VAL A 306 -18.11 22.24 -14.29
C VAL A 306 -18.35 23.13 -13.07
N TRP A 307 -18.64 24.39 -13.31
CA TRP A 307 -18.85 25.41 -12.28
C TRP A 307 -20.19 26.10 -12.48
N GLN A 308 -21.07 25.99 -11.48
CA GLN A 308 -22.38 26.66 -11.44
C GLN A 308 -22.55 27.35 -10.09
N VAL A 309 -21.80 28.43 -9.91
CA VAL A 309 -21.84 29.27 -8.72
C VAL A 309 -21.80 30.72 -9.16
N GLY A 310 -22.70 31.53 -8.61
CA GLY A 310 -22.72 32.98 -8.79
C GLY A 310 -22.38 33.66 -7.47
N PHE A 311 -21.52 34.68 -7.52
CA PHE A 311 -21.20 35.54 -6.39
C PHE A 311 -21.78 36.93 -6.59
N GLN A 312 -22.09 37.63 -5.50
CA GLN A 312 -22.65 38.99 -5.54
C GLN A 312 -21.59 40.05 -5.22
N ARG A 313 -20.61 39.71 -4.37
CA ARG A 313 -19.51 40.56 -3.96
C ARG A 313 -18.32 40.37 -4.90
N GLU A 314 -17.56 41.44 -5.07
CA GLU A 314 -16.26 41.40 -5.74
C GLU A 314 -15.22 40.63 -4.91
N LYS A 315 -15.29 40.74 -3.58
CA LYS A 315 -14.34 40.12 -2.64
C LYS A 315 -14.93 39.77 -1.28
N VAL A 316 -14.38 38.72 -0.67
CA VAL A 316 -14.61 38.32 0.73
C VAL A 316 -13.28 38.43 1.48
N GLY A 317 -13.15 39.44 2.34
CA GLY A 317 -11.87 39.75 2.96
C GLY A 317 -10.85 40.19 1.91
N ASP A 318 -9.75 39.45 1.84
CA ASP A 318 -8.65 39.59 0.87
C ASP A 318 -8.75 38.59 -0.30
N PHE A 319 -9.88 37.90 -0.46
CA PHE A 319 -10.09 36.92 -1.53
C PHE A 319 -11.08 37.46 -2.58
N PRO A 320 -10.63 37.76 -3.81
CA PRO A 320 -11.53 38.09 -4.92
C PRO A 320 -12.41 36.88 -5.26
N THR A 321 -13.72 37.07 -5.38
CA THR A 321 -14.67 35.95 -5.54
C THR A 321 -14.49 35.20 -6.86
N GLU A 322 -14.00 35.88 -7.91
CA GLU A 322 -13.63 35.24 -9.19
C GLU A 322 -12.55 34.18 -9.02
N MET A 323 -11.65 34.34 -8.04
CA MET A 323 -10.56 33.40 -7.80
C MET A 323 -11.02 32.07 -7.24
N ALA A 324 -12.27 31.94 -6.77
CA ALA A 324 -12.83 30.64 -6.42
C ALA A 324 -12.91 29.72 -7.63
N PHE A 325 -13.37 30.23 -8.79
CA PHE A 325 -13.39 29.46 -10.03
C PHE A 325 -11.97 29.07 -10.46
N HIS A 326 -11.06 30.05 -10.47
CA HIS A 326 -9.68 29.83 -10.90
C HIS A 326 -8.96 28.80 -10.02
N PHE A 327 -9.14 28.86 -8.71
CA PHE A 327 -8.59 27.86 -7.79
C PHE A 327 -9.02 26.44 -8.17
N PHE A 328 -10.33 26.19 -8.31
CA PHE A 328 -10.81 24.84 -8.63
C PHE A 328 -10.45 24.40 -10.05
N LYS A 329 -10.35 25.35 -11.00
CA LYS A 329 -9.93 25.04 -12.37
C LYS A 329 -8.48 24.57 -12.39
N SER A 330 -7.59 25.33 -11.77
CA SER A 330 -6.16 25.05 -11.70
C SER A 330 -5.87 23.79 -10.90
N PHE A 331 -6.60 23.57 -9.79
CA PHE A 331 -6.53 22.32 -9.04
C PHE A 331 -6.94 21.12 -9.91
N ALA A 332 -8.08 21.18 -10.61
CA ALA A 332 -8.56 20.07 -11.44
C ALA A 332 -7.59 19.72 -12.57
N ASP A 333 -6.97 20.74 -13.17
CA ASP A 333 -5.98 20.59 -14.22
C ASP A 333 -4.72 19.87 -13.72
N ALA A 334 -4.14 20.36 -12.62
CA ALA A 334 -2.92 19.82 -12.06
C ALA A 334 -3.12 18.43 -11.40
N ALA A 335 -4.24 18.24 -10.69
CA ALA A 335 -4.60 16.94 -10.09
C ALA A 335 -5.10 15.92 -11.13
N ARG A 336 -5.39 16.36 -12.36
CA ARG A 336 -5.96 15.56 -13.45
C ARG A 336 -7.26 14.87 -13.03
N CYS A 337 -8.18 15.63 -12.45
CA CYS A 337 -9.47 15.14 -11.98
C CYS A 337 -10.65 15.86 -12.65
N ASN A 338 -11.81 15.19 -12.64
CA ASN A 338 -13.06 15.86 -12.96
C ASN A 338 -13.65 16.44 -11.67
N LEU A 339 -14.10 17.68 -11.75
CA LEU A 339 -14.87 18.36 -10.71
C LEU A 339 -16.19 18.88 -11.27
N ASN A 340 -17.26 18.69 -10.51
CA ASN A 340 -18.55 19.33 -10.73
C ASN A 340 -18.95 20.05 -9.44
N ILE A 341 -19.13 21.36 -9.51
CA ILE A 341 -19.42 22.21 -8.36
C ILE A 341 -20.64 23.07 -8.68
N GLN A 342 -21.66 22.95 -7.84
CA GLN A 342 -22.88 23.77 -7.88
C GLN A 342 -23.14 24.29 -6.48
N ALA A 343 -23.49 25.57 -6.36
CA ALA A 343 -23.80 26.13 -5.05
C ALA A 343 -24.78 27.30 -5.17
N GLN A 344 -25.61 27.45 -4.13
CA GLN A 344 -26.57 28.53 -3.99
C GLN A 344 -26.56 29.05 -2.55
N GLY A 345 -26.74 30.37 -2.38
CA GLY A 345 -26.71 31.04 -1.07
C GLY A 345 -26.82 32.55 -1.23
N GLN A 346 -26.91 33.29 -0.12
CA GLN A 346 -27.02 34.75 -0.14
C GLN A 346 -25.72 35.41 0.32
N ASN A 347 -25.03 34.82 1.29
CA ASN A 347 -23.74 35.31 1.77
C ASN A 347 -22.58 34.60 1.05
N ASP A 348 -21.79 35.35 0.30
CA ASP A 348 -20.65 34.78 -0.44
C ASP A 348 -19.57 34.15 0.47
N HIS A 349 -19.44 34.58 1.74
CA HIS A 349 -18.59 33.87 2.69
C HIS A 349 -19.11 32.45 2.90
N HIS A 350 -20.39 32.32 3.24
CA HIS A 350 -21.01 31.01 3.50
C HIS A 350 -20.93 30.14 2.24
N LEU A 351 -21.14 30.75 1.08
CA LEU A 351 -21.08 30.08 -0.22
C LEU A 351 -19.69 29.52 -0.54
N ILE A 352 -18.63 30.33 -0.42
CA ILE A 352 -17.27 29.85 -0.68
C ILE A 352 -16.88 28.79 0.36
N GLU A 353 -17.14 29.04 1.65
CA GLU A 353 -16.75 28.11 2.71
C GLU A 353 -17.45 26.75 2.58
N VAL A 354 -18.75 26.72 2.23
CA VAL A 354 -19.48 25.46 2.04
C VAL A 354 -19.01 24.70 0.80
N ILE A 355 -18.57 25.39 -0.26
CA ILE A 355 -17.94 24.75 -1.43
C ILE A 355 -16.63 24.06 -1.01
N PHE A 356 -15.75 24.75 -0.29
CA PHE A 356 -14.49 24.17 0.18
C PHE A 356 -14.72 22.98 1.13
N LYS A 357 -15.70 23.07 2.03
CA LYS A 357 -16.11 21.95 2.89
C LYS A 357 -16.66 20.76 2.10
N ALA A 358 -17.52 21.00 1.10
CA ALA A 358 -18.08 19.95 0.26
C ALA A 358 -17.00 19.28 -0.60
N PHE A 359 -16.08 20.07 -1.14
CA PHE A 359 -14.90 19.58 -1.83
C PHE A 359 -14.02 18.71 -0.93
N ALA A 360 -13.72 19.17 0.29
CA ALA A 360 -12.94 18.42 1.27
C ALA A 360 -13.59 17.06 1.63
N ARG A 361 -14.92 17.04 1.81
CA ARG A 361 -15.66 15.79 2.06
C ARG A 361 -15.67 14.87 0.85
N SER A 362 -15.77 15.42 -0.35
CA SER A 362 -15.68 14.65 -1.60
C SER A 362 -14.29 14.02 -1.75
N LEU A 363 -13.22 14.77 -1.45
CA LEU A 363 -11.85 14.25 -1.40
C LEU A 363 -11.74 13.07 -0.42
N ARG A 364 -12.22 13.24 0.81
CA ARG A 364 -12.15 12.18 1.84
C ARG A 364 -12.76 10.86 1.37
N THR A 365 -13.91 10.93 0.72
CA THR A 365 -14.58 9.76 0.17
C THR A 365 -13.77 9.16 -0.98
N ALA A 366 -13.38 9.96 -1.97
CA ALA A 366 -12.64 9.49 -3.15
C ALA A 366 -11.26 8.89 -2.81
N LEU A 367 -10.63 9.39 -1.74
CA LEU A 367 -9.34 8.94 -1.25
C LEU A 367 -9.44 7.73 -0.33
N ARG A 368 -10.63 7.33 0.11
CA ARG A 368 -10.76 6.18 1.01
C ARG A 368 -10.22 4.95 0.30
N ARG A 369 -9.40 4.16 1.01
CA ARG A 369 -8.98 2.86 0.53
C ARG A 369 -10.05 1.82 0.85
N ASP A 370 -10.37 0.95 -0.11
CA ASP A 370 -11.19 -0.23 0.14
C ASP A 370 -10.26 -1.36 0.64
N PRO A 371 -10.44 -1.86 1.88
CA PRO A 371 -9.62 -2.94 2.42
C PRO A 371 -9.87 -4.29 1.73
N HIS A 372 -10.96 -4.43 0.97
CA HIS A 372 -11.38 -5.66 0.31
C HIS A 372 -11.19 -5.63 -1.21
N HIS A 373 -11.07 -4.45 -1.82
CA HIS A 373 -10.76 -4.29 -3.25
C HIS A 373 -9.57 -3.35 -3.45
N ARG A 374 -8.43 -3.90 -3.88
CA ARG A 374 -7.22 -3.14 -4.21
C ARG A 374 -6.98 -2.98 -5.71
N ASP A 375 -7.95 -3.36 -6.54
CA ASP A 375 -7.87 -3.21 -7.98
C ASP A 375 -7.81 -1.75 -8.40
N LEU A 376 -7.35 -1.51 -9.63
CA LEU A 376 -7.51 -0.21 -10.25
C LEU A 376 -9.01 -0.01 -10.54
N PRO A 377 -9.66 1.07 -10.03
CA PRO A 377 -11.10 1.30 -10.22
C PRO A 377 -11.39 1.82 -11.64
N SER A 378 -11.05 1.04 -12.66
CA SER A 378 -11.16 1.36 -14.08
C SER A 378 -11.32 0.11 -14.93
N THR A 379 -12.37 0.06 -15.74
CA THR A 379 -12.60 -1.01 -16.72
C THR A 379 -11.57 -1.01 -17.85
N LYS A 380 -10.81 0.08 -18.03
CA LYS A 380 -9.77 0.19 -19.06
C LYS A 380 -8.40 -0.31 -18.61
N GLY A 381 -8.23 -0.66 -17.33
CA GLY A 381 -6.95 -1.07 -16.75
C GLY A 381 -5.91 0.05 -16.59
N VAL A 382 -6.28 1.31 -16.85
CA VAL A 382 -5.42 2.51 -16.67
C VAL A 382 -6.21 3.74 -16.21
N LEU A 383 -5.59 4.65 -15.43
CA LEU A 383 -6.11 5.92 -14.90
C LEU A 383 -5.04 7.01 -14.77
#